data_AF-A0AA36MXK5-F1
#
_entry.id   AF-A0AA36MXK5-F1
#
_cell.length_a   1.000
_cell.length_b   1.000
_cell.length_c   1.000
_cell.angle_alpha   90.00
_cell.angle_beta   90.00
_cell.angle_gamma   90.00
#
_symmetry.space_group_name_H-M   'P 1'
#
loop_
_entity.id
_entity.type
_entity.pdbx_description
1 polymer ?
#
loop_
_entity_poly.entity_id
_entity_poly.type
_entity_poly.pdbx_seq_one_letter_code
_entity_poly.pdbx_strand_id
1 'polypeptide(L)'
;MMFLARPSVLVRSWVTPWTCARPLATRLPPKRDPERPLRPATSWILFLQEFRAQNGGLKGTEVMSAASQKWQSMAADMKAKYEEPAKEARSKYAEAMKSYVESSKKDAWKRDPERPTRPLSPYMRFMQEYRKLATGSMVEVTQAGAAEWRAKSDAEKQHWASNYEAEKAEYAEAMKKYKESGKEAAYKEKVGILAQEEKLKAKKEKEAKKAKKAKVSEKAKAKAAPKVPAKIAKAETEVKKAKEALKQAKAAAKAKAKAKGKA
;
A
#
# COMPACT_ATOMS: atom_id res chain seq x y z
N MET A 1 -18.37 59.45 7.01
CA MET A 1 -17.56 58.42 6.32
C MET A 1 -17.17 57.35 7.35
N MET A 2 -17.99 56.31 7.49
CA MET A 2 -17.68 55.16 8.35
C MET A 2 -17.11 54.06 7.47
N PHE A 3 -15.80 53.82 7.56
CA PHE A 3 -15.16 52.68 6.91
C PHE A 3 -15.46 51.41 7.73
N LEU A 4 -16.31 50.54 7.19
CA LEU A 4 -16.50 49.18 7.69
C LEU A 4 -15.23 48.35 7.39
N ALA A 5 -14.52 47.95 8.44
CA ALA A 5 -13.41 47.01 8.36
C ALA A 5 -13.93 45.60 8.03
N ARG A 6 -13.53 45.05 6.88
CA ARG A 6 -13.74 43.63 6.54
C ARG A 6 -12.83 42.75 7.42
N PRO A 7 -13.37 41.77 8.16
CA PRO A 7 -12.53 40.83 8.89
C PRO A 7 -11.79 39.91 7.91
N SER A 8 -10.47 39.86 8.10
CA SER A 8 -9.52 39.00 7.39
C SER A 8 -9.95 37.53 7.50
N VAL A 9 -10.34 36.94 6.38
CA VAL A 9 -10.62 35.51 6.27
C VAL A 9 -9.28 34.79 6.30
N LEU A 10 -8.95 34.15 7.43
CA LEU A 10 -7.84 33.18 7.48
C LEU A 10 -8.14 32.07 6.46
N VAL A 11 -7.45 32.09 5.34
CA VAL A 11 -7.39 30.96 4.41
C VAL A 11 -6.66 29.84 5.15
N ARG A 12 -7.43 28.92 5.77
CA ARG A 12 -6.94 27.62 6.22
C ARG A 12 -6.46 26.89 4.97
N SER A 13 -5.17 27.02 4.67
CA SER A 13 -4.46 26.23 3.69
C SER A 13 -4.49 24.76 4.12
N TRP A 14 -5.44 23.99 3.59
CA TRP A 14 -5.45 22.53 3.67
C TRP A 14 -4.37 21.99 2.73
N VAL A 15 -3.10 22.12 3.12
CA VAL A 15 -2.08 21.19 2.64
C VAL A 15 -2.26 19.95 3.50
N THR A 16 -3.09 19.02 3.04
CA THR A 16 -3.02 17.65 3.54
C THR A 16 -1.66 17.11 3.13
N PRO A 17 -0.73 16.82 4.06
CA PRO A 17 0.54 16.24 3.68
C PRO A 17 0.24 14.86 3.11
N TRP A 18 0.47 14.72 1.80
CA TRP A 18 0.38 13.47 1.06
C TRP A 18 1.55 12.56 1.45
N THR A 19 1.70 12.27 2.74
CA THR A 19 2.72 11.39 3.30
C THR A 19 2.10 10.37 4.24
N CYS A 20 0.96 9.81 3.84
CA CYS A 20 0.67 8.41 4.12
C CYS A 20 1.11 7.56 2.93
N ALA A 21 2.36 7.75 2.48
CA ALA A 21 3.03 6.79 1.61
C ALA A 21 3.31 5.54 2.46
N ARG A 22 2.28 4.71 2.61
CA ARG A 22 2.40 3.37 3.15
C ARG A 22 3.45 2.67 2.29
N PRO A 23 4.56 2.14 2.85
CA PRO A 23 5.68 1.69 2.05
C PRO A 23 5.26 0.54 1.16
N LEU A 24 5.06 0.85 -0.13
CA LEU A 24 4.69 -0.10 -1.19
C LEU A 24 5.71 -1.24 -1.29
N ALA A 25 6.95 -0.99 -0.87
CA ALA A 25 8.08 -1.91 -0.88
C ALA A 25 7.92 -3.19 -0.03
N THR A 26 6.99 -3.19 0.93
CA THR A 26 6.81 -4.32 1.87
C THR A 26 5.82 -5.38 1.38
N ARG A 27 5.07 -5.16 0.30
CA ARG A 27 4.11 -6.16 -0.22
C ARG A 27 4.72 -6.91 -1.39
N LEU A 28 4.88 -8.22 -1.23
CA LEU A 28 5.14 -9.10 -2.39
C LEU A 28 3.88 -9.18 -3.26
N PRO A 29 4.02 -9.27 -4.60
CA PRO A 29 2.88 -9.50 -5.46
C PRO A 29 2.20 -10.84 -5.10
N PRO A 30 0.85 -10.92 -5.13
CA PRO A 30 0.16 -12.17 -4.86
C PRO A 30 0.53 -13.22 -5.90
N LYS A 31 0.78 -14.46 -5.46
CA LYS A 31 1.08 -15.56 -6.38
C LYS A 31 -0.20 -15.96 -7.11
N ARG A 32 -0.07 -16.15 -8.43
CA ARG A 32 -1.15 -16.71 -9.25
C ARG A 32 -1.16 -18.22 -9.09
N ASP A 33 -2.34 -18.80 -8.98
CA ASP A 33 -2.53 -20.25 -8.98
C ASP A 33 -1.97 -20.84 -10.30
N PRO A 34 -1.08 -21.84 -10.24
CA PRO A 34 -0.64 -22.58 -11.42
C PRO A 34 -1.77 -23.29 -12.19
N GLU A 35 -2.79 -23.80 -11.50
CA GLU A 35 -3.92 -24.51 -12.13
C GLU A 35 -4.96 -23.57 -12.73
N ARG A 36 -4.90 -22.27 -12.41
CA ARG A 36 -5.84 -21.30 -12.96
C ARG A 36 -5.59 -21.13 -14.46
N PRO A 37 -6.63 -21.28 -15.31
CA PRO A 37 -6.50 -21.03 -16.73
C PRO A 37 -5.87 -19.65 -17.01
N LEU A 38 -4.92 -19.63 -17.94
CA LEU A 38 -4.26 -18.41 -18.41
C LEU A 38 -5.17 -17.68 -19.39
N ARG A 39 -5.14 -16.34 -19.33
CA ARG A 39 -5.90 -15.53 -20.29
C ARG A 39 -5.31 -15.75 -21.70
N PRO A 40 -6.14 -15.98 -22.72
CA PRO A 40 -5.67 -16.16 -24.09
C PRO A 40 -5.12 -14.85 -24.64
N ALA A 41 -4.30 -14.96 -25.69
CA ALA A 41 -3.82 -13.82 -26.43
C ALA A 41 -5.00 -13.10 -27.12
N THR A 42 -5.04 -11.77 -27.02
CA THR A 42 -6.01 -10.95 -27.75
C THR A 42 -5.61 -10.86 -29.22
N SER A 43 -6.53 -10.44 -30.09
CA SER A 43 -6.29 -10.25 -31.53
C SER A 43 -5.03 -9.42 -31.81
N TRP A 44 -4.87 -8.31 -31.08
CA TRP A 44 -3.67 -7.47 -31.12
C TRP A 44 -2.37 -8.18 -30.71
N ILE A 45 -2.41 -9.08 -29.71
CA ILE A 45 -1.21 -9.80 -29.26
C ILE A 45 -0.79 -10.85 -30.28
N LEU A 46 -1.76 -11.51 -30.93
CA LEU A 46 -1.50 -12.44 -32.04
C LEU A 46 -0.82 -11.70 -33.21
N PHE A 47 -1.35 -10.52 -33.56
CA PHE A 47 -0.71 -9.66 -34.56
C PHE A 47 0.70 -9.23 -34.13
N LEU A 48 0.90 -8.84 -32.87
CA LEU A 48 2.23 -8.46 -32.37
C LEU A 48 3.24 -9.60 -32.42
N GLN A 49 2.81 -10.84 -32.19
CA GLN A 49 3.69 -12.01 -32.30
C GLN A 49 4.19 -12.17 -33.73
N GLU A 50 3.30 -12.08 -34.72
CA GLU A 50 3.64 -12.13 -36.15
C GLU A 50 4.52 -10.93 -36.56
N PHE A 51 4.14 -9.72 -36.13
CA PHE A 51 4.86 -8.50 -36.49
C PHE A 51 6.28 -8.47 -35.89
N ARG A 52 6.47 -9.00 -34.67
CA ARG A 52 7.80 -9.14 -34.07
C ARG A 52 8.66 -10.18 -34.77
N ALA A 53 8.07 -11.28 -35.24
CA ALA A 53 8.79 -12.29 -36.02
C ALA A 53 9.28 -11.72 -37.36
N GLN A 54 8.48 -10.86 -38.00
CA GLN A 54 8.86 -10.18 -39.24
C GLN A 54 9.90 -9.07 -39.03
N ASN A 55 9.93 -8.44 -37.85
CA ASN A 55 10.78 -7.28 -37.54
C ASN A 55 11.79 -7.56 -36.41
N GLY A 56 12.36 -8.76 -36.38
CA GLY A 56 13.24 -9.23 -35.30
C GLY A 56 14.55 -8.46 -35.10
N GLY A 57 14.93 -7.58 -36.04
CA GLY A 57 16.16 -6.77 -35.98
C GLY A 57 16.01 -5.39 -35.34
N LEU A 58 14.78 -4.93 -35.06
CA LEU A 58 14.53 -3.60 -34.50
C LEU A 58 14.42 -3.64 -32.96
N LYS A 59 14.73 -2.51 -32.31
CA LYS A 59 14.54 -2.39 -30.86
C LYS A 59 13.06 -2.55 -30.55
N GLY A 60 12.73 -3.31 -29.49
CA GLY A 60 11.33 -3.64 -29.16
C GLY A 60 10.42 -2.41 -28.99
N THR A 61 10.96 -1.25 -28.60
CA THR A 61 10.24 0.01 -28.53
C THR A 61 9.78 0.52 -29.91
N GLU A 62 10.66 0.44 -30.91
CA GLU A 62 10.38 0.86 -32.29
C GLU A 62 9.37 -0.10 -32.94
N VAL A 63 9.52 -1.40 -32.70
CA VAL A 63 8.58 -2.44 -33.17
C VAL A 63 7.18 -2.20 -32.64
N MET A 64 7.03 -1.88 -31.34
CA MET A 64 5.72 -1.62 -30.75
C MET A 64 5.04 -0.38 -31.33
N SER A 65 5.81 0.68 -31.59
CA SER A 65 5.28 1.91 -32.20
C SER A 65 4.82 1.67 -33.63
N ALA A 66 5.66 1.03 -34.45
CA ALA A 66 5.34 0.69 -35.84
C ALA A 66 4.15 -0.28 -35.94
N ALA A 67 4.09 -1.28 -35.05
CA ALA A 67 2.97 -2.20 -34.97
C ALA A 67 1.65 -1.48 -34.65
N SER A 68 1.68 -0.51 -33.73
CA SER A 68 0.47 0.20 -33.30
C SER A 68 -0.10 1.03 -34.45
N GLN A 69 0.76 1.75 -35.16
CA GLN A 69 0.38 2.51 -36.35
C GLN A 69 -0.18 1.57 -37.44
N LYS A 70 0.52 0.46 -37.71
CA LYS A 70 0.05 -0.53 -38.70
C LYS A 70 -1.33 -1.09 -38.33
N TRP A 71 -1.56 -1.45 -37.07
CA TRP A 71 -2.87 -1.98 -36.64
C TRP A 71 -3.97 -0.94 -36.68
N GLN A 72 -3.71 0.32 -36.36
CA GLN A 72 -4.71 1.36 -36.52
C GLN A 72 -5.11 1.55 -37.99
N SER A 73 -4.12 1.55 -38.91
CA SER A 73 -4.34 1.71 -40.34
C SER A 73 -4.85 0.46 -41.08
N MET A 74 -4.84 -0.72 -40.46
CA MET A 74 -5.35 -1.95 -41.08
C MET A 74 -6.87 -1.96 -41.19
N ALA A 75 -7.38 -2.44 -42.34
CA ALA A 75 -8.79 -2.68 -42.60
C ALA A 75 -9.39 -3.74 -41.65
N ALA A 76 -10.72 -3.68 -41.46
CA ALA A 76 -11.45 -4.60 -40.58
C ALA A 76 -11.27 -6.08 -41.01
N ASP A 77 -11.20 -6.36 -42.31
CA ASP A 77 -11.04 -7.73 -42.83
C ASP A 77 -9.69 -8.34 -42.44
N MET A 78 -8.61 -7.53 -42.47
CA MET A 78 -7.29 -7.97 -42.05
C MET A 78 -7.22 -8.17 -40.53
N LYS A 79 -8.00 -7.39 -39.76
CA LYS A 79 -8.14 -7.58 -38.31
C LYS A 79 -8.98 -8.82 -37.98
N ALA A 80 -10.00 -9.12 -38.78
CA ALA A 80 -10.89 -10.26 -38.60
C ALA A 80 -10.11 -11.59 -38.54
N LYS A 81 -9.04 -11.71 -39.34
CA LYS A 81 -8.08 -12.83 -39.29
C LYS A 81 -7.54 -13.10 -37.87
N TYR A 82 -7.35 -12.07 -37.06
CA TYR A 82 -6.87 -12.18 -35.68
C TYR A 82 -7.99 -12.14 -34.63
N GLU A 83 -9.14 -11.56 -34.96
CA GLU A 83 -10.29 -11.49 -34.07
C GLU A 83 -11.01 -12.82 -33.91
N GLU A 84 -11.21 -13.58 -34.99
CA GLU A 84 -11.84 -14.91 -34.92
C GLU A 84 -11.07 -15.89 -34.01
N PRO A 85 -9.75 -16.12 -34.18
CA PRO A 85 -9.01 -17.00 -33.27
C PRO A 85 -8.97 -16.45 -31.83
N ALA A 86 -8.99 -15.13 -31.64
CA ALA A 86 -9.04 -14.53 -30.31
C ALA A 86 -10.42 -14.71 -29.64
N LYS A 87 -11.52 -14.64 -30.39
CA LYS A 87 -12.89 -14.91 -29.91
C LYS A 87 -13.04 -16.36 -29.48
N GLU A 88 -12.59 -17.30 -30.33
CA GLU A 88 -12.61 -18.72 -30.01
C GLU A 88 -11.78 -19.04 -28.76
N ALA A 89 -10.55 -18.53 -28.70
CA ALA A 89 -9.68 -18.73 -27.54
C ALA A 89 -10.30 -18.12 -26.26
N ARG A 90 -11.00 -16.99 -26.38
CA ARG A 90 -11.75 -16.38 -25.27
C ARG A 90 -12.93 -17.25 -24.82
N SER A 91 -13.65 -17.90 -25.73
CA SER A 91 -14.74 -18.82 -25.38
C SER A 91 -14.20 -20.04 -24.63
N LYS A 92 -13.16 -20.69 -25.18
CA LYS A 92 -12.48 -21.83 -24.54
C LYS A 92 -11.95 -21.46 -23.14
N TYR A 93 -11.40 -20.26 -22.99
CA TYR A 93 -10.99 -19.74 -21.68
C TYR A 93 -12.17 -19.54 -20.73
N ALA A 94 -13.30 -19.03 -21.22
CA ALA A 94 -14.48 -18.82 -20.38
C ALA A 94 -15.03 -20.15 -19.86
N GLU A 95 -15.07 -21.19 -20.69
CA GLU A 95 -15.45 -22.56 -20.31
C GLU A 95 -14.47 -23.17 -19.31
N ALA A 96 -13.16 -23.10 -19.58
CA ALA A 96 -12.12 -23.58 -18.67
C ALA A 96 -12.15 -22.83 -17.32
N MET A 97 -12.46 -21.53 -17.33
CA MET A 97 -12.58 -20.74 -16.11
C MET A 97 -13.85 -21.10 -15.32
N LYS A 98 -14.96 -21.42 -15.99
CA LYS A 98 -16.18 -21.91 -15.34
C LYS A 98 -15.92 -23.24 -14.64
N SER A 99 -15.33 -24.22 -15.33
CA SER A 99 -15.00 -25.52 -14.73
C SER A 99 -13.98 -25.41 -13.59
N TYR A 100 -13.02 -24.48 -13.67
CA TYR A 100 -12.08 -24.18 -12.58
C TYR A 100 -12.78 -23.55 -11.33
N VAL A 101 -13.85 -22.78 -11.54
CA VAL A 101 -14.66 -22.23 -10.43
C VAL A 101 -15.56 -23.32 -9.83
N GLU A 102 -16.25 -24.09 -10.66
CA GLU A 102 -17.15 -25.18 -10.24
C GLU A 102 -16.41 -26.30 -9.49
N SER A 103 -15.19 -26.65 -9.92
CA SER A 103 -14.34 -27.63 -9.22
C SER A 103 -13.83 -27.16 -7.86
N SER A 104 -14.24 -25.98 -7.37
CA SER A 104 -13.85 -25.38 -6.08
C SER A 104 -12.33 -25.16 -5.93
N LYS A 105 -11.54 -25.39 -6.98
CA LYS A 105 -10.08 -25.20 -6.99
C LYS A 105 -9.70 -23.75 -6.72
N LYS A 106 -10.48 -22.81 -7.25
CA LYS A 106 -10.33 -21.37 -6.97
C LYS A 106 -10.47 -21.06 -5.49
N ASP A 107 -11.45 -21.65 -4.83
CA ASP A 107 -11.71 -21.42 -3.41
C ASP A 107 -10.66 -22.13 -2.56
N ALA A 108 -10.27 -23.35 -2.94
CA ALA A 108 -9.14 -24.05 -2.35
C ALA A 108 -7.85 -23.23 -2.42
N TRP A 109 -7.53 -22.61 -3.56
CA TRP A 109 -6.35 -21.73 -3.69
C TRP A 109 -6.43 -20.50 -2.77
N LYS A 110 -7.63 -19.97 -2.52
CA LYS A 110 -7.83 -18.77 -1.70
C LYS A 110 -7.86 -19.06 -0.20
N ARG A 111 -8.48 -20.17 0.18
CA ARG A 111 -8.59 -20.63 1.56
C ARG A 111 -8.52 -22.15 1.55
N ASP A 112 -7.72 -22.70 2.46
CA ASP A 112 -7.69 -24.14 2.66
C ASP A 112 -9.13 -24.70 2.85
N PRO A 113 -9.54 -25.69 2.04
CA PRO A 113 -10.82 -26.38 2.20
C PRO A 113 -10.96 -27.06 3.56
N GLU A 114 -9.88 -27.63 4.08
CA GLU A 114 -9.88 -28.42 5.33
C GLU A 114 -9.77 -27.54 6.57
N ARG A 115 -9.45 -26.25 6.41
CA ARG A 115 -9.39 -25.31 7.52
C ARG A 115 -10.79 -25.10 8.09
N PRO A 116 -11.01 -25.41 9.37
CA PRO A 116 -12.30 -25.19 10.02
C PRO A 116 -12.76 -23.75 9.86
N THR A 117 -14.05 -23.57 9.63
CA THR A 117 -14.68 -22.23 9.56
C THR A 117 -14.97 -21.71 10.95
N ARG A 118 -14.73 -20.42 11.16
CA ARG A 118 -15.12 -19.77 12.41
C ARG A 118 -16.64 -19.82 12.55
N PRO A 119 -17.15 -20.16 13.74
CA PRO A 119 -18.59 -20.15 13.98
C PRO A 119 -19.13 -18.73 13.86
N LEU A 120 -20.40 -18.63 13.45
CA LEU A 120 -21.05 -17.34 13.28
C LEU A 120 -21.30 -16.68 14.62
N SER A 121 -20.95 -15.39 14.71
CA SER A 121 -21.25 -14.55 15.89
C SER A 121 -22.77 -14.51 16.18
N PRO A 122 -23.19 -14.36 17.45
CA PRO A 122 -24.60 -14.29 17.84
C PRO A 122 -25.40 -13.29 16.99
N TYR A 123 -24.85 -12.09 16.79
CA TYR A 123 -25.46 -11.06 15.95
C TYR A 123 -25.61 -11.51 14.49
N MET A 124 -24.61 -12.19 13.92
CA MET A 124 -24.65 -12.61 12.52
C MET A 124 -25.69 -13.71 12.29
N ARG A 125 -25.94 -14.56 13.30
CA ARG A 125 -27.01 -15.57 13.28
C ARG A 125 -28.38 -14.92 13.27
N PHE A 126 -28.61 -14.01 14.21
CA PHE A 126 -29.81 -13.18 14.23
C PHE A 126 -30.03 -12.49 12.88
N MET A 127 -28.98 -11.88 12.31
CA MET A 127 -29.09 -11.22 11.01
C MET A 127 -29.41 -12.17 9.86
N GLN A 128 -29.01 -13.44 9.92
CA GLN A 128 -29.39 -14.42 8.90
C GLN A 128 -30.89 -14.76 8.97
N GLU A 129 -31.43 -14.89 10.17
CA GLU A 129 -32.87 -15.12 10.38
C GLU A 129 -33.67 -13.88 10.00
N TYR A 130 -33.22 -12.71 10.46
CA TYR A 130 -33.86 -11.43 10.17
C TYR A 130 -33.91 -11.14 8.66
N ARG A 131 -32.81 -11.36 7.93
CA ARG A 131 -32.75 -11.17 6.47
C ARG A 131 -33.63 -12.13 5.68
N LYS A 132 -33.98 -13.30 6.24
CA LYS A 132 -34.92 -14.23 5.59
C LYS A 132 -36.37 -13.77 5.74
N LEU A 133 -36.68 -13.12 6.86
CA LEU A 133 -38.01 -12.64 7.20
C LEU A 133 -38.30 -11.25 6.62
N ALA A 134 -37.28 -10.38 6.59
CA ALA A 134 -37.40 -9.01 6.14
C ALA A 134 -37.33 -8.92 4.60
N THR A 135 -38.32 -8.27 4.01
CA THR A 135 -38.36 -7.91 2.59
C THR A 135 -37.97 -6.44 2.43
N GLY A 136 -37.03 -6.16 1.52
CA GLY A 136 -36.57 -4.79 1.27
C GLY A 136 -35.14 -4.72 0.77
N SER A 137 -34.60 -3.50 0.67
CA SER A 137 -33.20 -3.29 0.31
C SER A 137 -32.26 -3.88 1.37
N MET A 138 -31.20 -4.58 0.94
CA MET A 138 -30.19 -5.18 1.83
C MET A 138 -29.65 -4.19 2.86
N VAL A 139 -29.51 -2.91 2.49
CA VAL A 139 -28.99 -1.85 3.37
C VAL A 139 -30.01 -1.50 4.45
N GLU A 140 -31.27 -1.30 4.08
CA GLU A 140 -32.37 -0.96 5.01
C GLU A 140 -32.61 -2.11 5.99
N VAL A 141 -32.69 -3.35 5.48
CA VAL A 141 -32.82 -4.56 6.31
C VAL A 141 -31.65 -4.71 7.27
N THR A 142 -30.42 -4.39 6.83
CA THR A 142 -29.25 -4.48 7.71
C THR A 142 -29.28 -3.41 8.80
N GLN A 143 -29.75 -2.20 8.50
CA GLN A 143 -29.89 -1.11 9.47
C GLN A 143 -31.02 -1.39 10.48
N ALA A 144 -32.19 -1.82 10.00
CA ALA A 144 -33.33 -2.18 10.85
C ALA A 144 -32.98 -3.34 11.78
N GLY A 145 -32.39 -4.42 11.24
CA GLY A 145 -31.93 -5.55 12.06
C GLY A 145 -30.86 -5.14 13.08
N ALA A 146 -29.95 -4.21 12.73
CA ALA A 146 -29.00 -3.69 13.70
C ALA A 146 -29.65 -2.84 14.81
N ALA A 147 -30.74 -2.13 14.53
CA ALA A 147 -31.50 -1.41 15.54
C ALA A 147 -32.26 -2.38 16.46
N GLU A 148 -32.93 -3.38 15.87
CA GLU A 148 -33.65 -4.42 16.61
C GLU A 148 -32.71 -5.24 17.50
N TRP A 149 -31.54 -5.64 17.01
CA TRP A 149 -30.56 -6.34 17.84
C TRP A 149 -30.12 -5.51 19.05
N ARG A 150 -29.99 -4.19 18.91
CA ARG A 150 -29.65 -3.32 20.06
C ARG A 150 -30.82 -3.20 21.03
N ALA A 151 -32.06 -3.17 20.53
CA ALA A 151 -33.27 -3.10 21.34
C ALA A 151 -33.62 -4.42 22.04
N LYS A 152 -33.21 -5.58 21.51
CA LYS A 152 -33.43 -6.89 22.14
C LYS A 152 -32.76 -6.99 23.51
N SER A 153 -33.45 -7.66 24.43
CA SER A 153 -32.96 -7.93 25.78
C SER A 153 -31.76 -8.88 25.77
N ASP A 154 -30.90 -8.80 26.81
CA ASP A 154 -29.75 -9.69 26.92
C ASP A 154 -30.17 -11.16 27.14
N ALA A 155 -31.34 -11.38 27.74
CA ALA A 155 -31.93 -12.71 27.90
C ALA A 155 -32.28 -13.36 26.55
N GLU A 156 -32.84 -12.62 25.60
CA GLU A 156 -33.08 -13.13 24.25
C GLU A 156 -31.76 -13.36 23.50
N LYS A 157 -30.79 -12.46 23.65
CA LYS A 157 -29.45 -12.62 23.09
C LYS A 157 -28.73 -13.85 23.62
N GLN A 158 -29.07 -14.29 24.83
CA GLN A 158 -28.42 -15.38 25.53
C GLN A 158 -28.53 -16.71 24.78
N HIS A 159 -29.64 -16.98 24.09
CA HIS A 159 -29.76 -18.23 23.33
C HIS A 159 -28.75 -18.28 22.17
N TRP A 160 -28.55 -17.16 21.45
CA TRP A 160 -27.54 -17.09 20.38
C TRP A 160 -26.12 -17.05 20.96
N ALA A 161 -25.93 -16.44 22.14
CA ALA A 161 -24.64 -16.42 22.85
C ALA A 161 -24.21 -17.82 23.28
N SER A 162 -25.09 -18.59 23.92
CA SER A 162 -24.85 -19.98 24.33
C SER A 162 -24.48 -20.87 23.12
N ASN A 163 -25.27 -20.79 22.03
CA ASN A 163 -24.97 -21.54 20.80
C ASN A 163 -23.60 -21.14 20.19
N TYR A 164 -23.21 -19.87 20.29
CA TYR A 164 -21.90 -19.42 19.81
C TYR A 164 -20.76 -19.93 20.70
N GLU A 165 -20.92 -19.94 22.01
CA GLU A 165 -19.91 -20.42 22.94
C GLU A 165 -19.63 -21.91 22.78
N ALA A 166 -20.68 -22.72 22.64
CA ALA A 166 -20.57 -24.15 22.36
C ALA A 166 -19.78 -24.41 21.06
N GLU A 167 -20.18 -23.81 19.94
CA GLU A 167 -19.50 -24.01 18.66
C GLU A 167 -18.10 -23.40 18.60
N LYS A 168 -17.85 -22.34 19.39
CA LYS A 168 -16.52 -21.75 19.52
C LYS A 168 -15.57 -22.72 20.22
N ALA A 169 -16.04 -23.47 21.21
CA ALA A 169 -15.25 -24.52 21.86
C ALA A 169 -14.92 -25.63 20.85
N GLU A 170 -15.91 -26.13 20.11
CA GLU A 170 -15.71 -27.13 19.04
C GLU A 170 -14.74 -26.64 17.95
N TYR A 171 -14.89 -25.39 17.52
CA TYR A 171 -13.97 -24.76 16.56
C TYR A 171 -12.54 -24.69 17.09
N ALA A 172 -12.35 -24.38 18.38
CA ALA A 172 -11.04 -24.33 18.99
C ALA A 172 -10.37 -25.72 18.98
N GLU A 173 -11.12 -26.78 19.27
CA GLU A 173 -10.64 -28.16 19.20
C GLU A 173 -10.35 -28.59 17.75
N ALA A 174 -11.27 -28.32 16.82
CA ALA A 174 -11.07 -28.61 15.40
C ALA A 174 -9.85 -27.87 14.84
N MET A 175 -9.62 -26.63 15.26
CA MET A 175 -8.43 -25.86 14.87
C MET A 175 -7.14 -26.41 15.47
N LYS A 176 -7.16 -26.98 16.69
CA LYS A 176 -5.98 -27.67 17.25
C LYS A 176 -5.66 -28.91 16.42
N LYS A 177 -6.65 -29.77 16.16
CA LYS A 177 -6.51 -30.96 15.30
C LYS A 177 -5.98 -30.60 13.91
N TYR A 178 -6.49 -29.52 13.31
CA TYR A 178 -6.03 -29.04 12.00
C TYR A 178 -4.57 -28.56 12.03
N LYS A 179 -4.15 -27.86 13.08
CA LYS A 179 -2.74 -27.45 13.25
C LYS A 179 -1.82 -28.65 13.47
N GLU A 180 -2.24 -29.59 14.30
CA GLU A 180 -1.49 -30.82 14.62
C GLU A 180 -1.36 -31.75 13.40
N SER A 181 -2.39 -31.80 12.54
CA SER A 181 -2.38 -32.62 11.33
C SER A 181 -1.36 -32.21 10.27
N GLY A 182 -0.69 -31.06 10.41
CA GLY A 182 0.28 -30.55 9.44
C GLY A 182 -0.34 -30.07 8.11
N LYS A 183 -1.66 -30.21 7.93
CA LYS A 183 -2.42 -29.79 6.74
C LYS A 183 -2.23 -28.31 6.43
N GLU A 184 -2.13 -27.46 7.46
CA GLU A 184 -1.85 -26.03 7.30
C GLU A 184 -0.48 -25.77 6.64
N ALA A 185 0.54 -26.56 6.98
CA ALA A 185 1.87 -26.41 6.41
C ALA A 185 1.88 -26.88 4.94
N ALA A 186 1.29 -28.04 4.66
CA ALA A 186 1.14 -28.58 3.30
C ALA A 186 0.36 -27.61 2.38
N TYR A 187 -0.70 -27.00 2.90
CA TYR A 187 -1.46 -25.99 2.17
C TYR A 187 -0.64 -24.73 1.87
N LYS A 188 0.05 -24.19 2.89
CA LYS A 188 0.90 -23.01 2.70
C LYS A 188 2.09 -23.28 1.77
N GLU A 189 2.58 -24.52 1.72
CA GLU A 189 3.59 -24.96 0.76
C GLU A 189 3.01 -25.01 -0.66
N LYS A 190 1.85 -25.68 -0.85
CA LYS A 190 1.15 -25.77 -2.14
C LYS A 190 0.84 -24.40 -2.74
N VAL A 191 0.37 -23.45 -1.91
CA VAL A 191 0.07 -22.08 -2.34
C VAL A 191 1.35 -21.22 -2.44
N GLY A 192 2.48 -21.70 -1.90
CA GLY A 192 3.75 -20.99 -1.88
C GLY A 192 3.78 -19.80 -0.92
N ILE A 193 2.87 -19.78 0.06
CA ILE A 193 2.78 -18.75 1.11
C ILE A 193 3.99 -18.82 2.04
N LEU A 194 4.49 -20.02 2.36
CA LEU A 194 5.69 -20.18 3.22
C LEU A 194 6.88 -19.42 2.66
N ALA A 195 7.19 -19.65 1.38
CA ALA A 195 8.28 -18.95 0.69
C ALA A 195 8.06 -17.43 0.62
N GLN A 196 6.81 -16.95 0.60
CA GLN A 196 6.51 -15.51 0.69
C GLN A 196 6.75 -14.97 2.10
N GLU A 197 6.34 -15.69 3.14
CA GLU A 197 6.58 -15.30 4.53
C GLU A 197 8.07 -15.21 4.83
N GLU A 198 8.86 -16.17 4.36
CA GLU A 198 10.33 -16.13 4.47
C GLU A 198 10.94 -14.96 3.71
N LYS A 199 10.52 -14.72 2.46
CA LYS A 199 10.96 -13.56 1.68
C LYS A 199 10.58 -12.25 2.33
N LEU A 200 9.40 -12.16 2.96
CA LEU A 200 8.97 -10.99 3.72
C LEU A 200 9.77 -10.82 5.01
N LYS A 201 10.06 -11.89 5.75
CA LYS A 201 10.95 -11.86 6.92
C LYS A 201 12.34 -11.37 6.51
N ALA A 202 12.94 -11.94 5.47
CA ALA A 202 14.23 -11.51 4.94
C ALA A 202 14.22 -10.06 4.44
N LYS A 203 13.14 -9.59 3.81
CA LYS A 203 12.98 -8.18 3.43
C LYS A 203 12.91 -7.27 4.65
N LYS A 204 12.09 -7.61 5.65
CA LYS A 204 11.99 -6.87 6.91
C LYS A 204 13.33 -6.82 7.66
N GLU A 205 14.09 -7.91 7.66
CA GLU A 205 15.43 -7.94 8.25
C GLU A 205 16.42 -7.08 7.48
N LYS A 206 16.41 -7.12 6.14
CA LYS A 206 17.25 -6.24 5.30
C LYS A 206 16.89 -4.77 5.51
N GLU A 207 15.60 -4.44 5.61
CA GLU A 207 15.12 -3.10 5.92
C GLU A 207 15.50 -2.68 7.35
N ALA A 208 15.39 -3.56 8.34
CA ALA A 208 15.82 -3.30 9.71
C ALA A 208 17.34 -3.07 9.78
N LYS A 209 18.14 -3.85 9.04
CA LYS A 209 19.59 -3.66 8.90
C LYS A 209 19.92 -2.35 8.20
N LYS A 210 19.21 -1.99 7.13
CA LYS A 210 19.36 -0.71 6.41
C LYS A 210 18.97 0.48 7.28
N ALA A 211 17.89 0.38 8.05
CA ALA A 211 17.44 1.40 9.00
C ALA A 211 18.44 1.57 10.16
N LYS A 212 18.99 0.47 10.70
CA LYS A 212 20.07 0.51 11.69
C LYS A 212 21.33 1.16 11.12
N LYS A 213 21.75 0.80 9.89
CA LYS A 213 22.90 1.41 9.22
C LYS A 213 22.69 2.90 8.92
N ALA A 214 21.49 3.30 8.53
CA ALA A 214 21.11 4.70 8.33
C ALA A 214 21.23 5.49 9.63
N LYS A 215 20.65 4.99 10.74
CA LYS A 215 20.74 5.62 12.07
C LYS A 215 22.18 5.73 12.59
N VAL A 216 23.02 4.72 12.34
CA VAL A 216 24.45 4.77 12.69
C VAL A 216 25.19 5.81 11.85
N SER A 217 24.92 5.88 10.55
CA SER A 217 25.53 6.87 9.66
C SER A 217 25.08 8.31 9.97
N GLU A 218 23.83 8.50 10.39
CA GLU A 218 23.29 9.78 10.83
C GLU A 218 23.92 10.23 12.16
N LYS A 219 24.03 9.31 13.13
CA LYS A 219 24.71 9.57 14.42
C LYS A 219 26.21 9.81 14.25
N ALA A 220 26.86 9.18 13.27
CA ALA A 220 28.25 9.45 12.92
C ALA A 220 28.43 10.82 12.26
N LYS A 221 27.53 11.21 11.35
CA LYS A 221 27.51 12.56 10.75
C LYS A 221 27.24 13.66 11.79
N ALA A 222 26.34 13.42 12.76
CA ALA A 222 26.10 14.34 13.87
C ALA A 222 27.30 14.48 14.82
N LYS A 223 28.12 13.43 14.98
CA LYS A 223 29.37 13.48 15.77
C LYS A 223 30.58 14.04 15.00
N ALA A 224 30.58 13.97 13.67
CA ALA A 224 31.64 14.45 12.80
C ALA A 224 31.46 15.91 12.33
N ALA A 225 30.36 16.57 12.73
CA ALA A 225 30.28 18.03 12.64
C ALA A 225 31.49 18.62 13.41
N PRO A 226 32.41 19.33 12.75
CA PRO A 226 33.69 19.64 13.35
C PRO A 226 33.55 20.58 14.55
N LYS A 227 34.26 20.29 15.66
CA LYS A 227 34.47 21.18 16.81
C LYS A 227 35.35 22.40 16.45
N VAL A 228 35.07 23.03 15.31
CA VAL A 228 35.74 24.25 14.83
C VAL A 228 35.17 25.57 15.42
N PRO A 229 33.97 25.68 16.07
CA PRO A 229 33.47 27.01 16.41
C PRO A 229 34.20 27.66 17.59
N ALA A 230 34.85 26.91 18.49
CA ALA A 230 35.44 27.49 19.70
C ALA A 230 36.77 28.25 19.45
N LYS A 231 37.58 27.84 18.46
CA LYS A 231 38.82 28.54 18.11
C LYS A 231 38.56 29.71 17.17
N ILE A 232 37.62 29.57 16.22
CA ILE A 232 37.23 30.64 15.31
C ILE A 232 36.48 31.75 16.07
N ALA A 233 35.57 31.41 16.99
CA ALA A 233 34.87 32.41 17.81
C ALA A 233 35.82 33.22 18.72
N LYS A 234 36.87 32.58 19.29
CA LYS A 234 37.88 33.29 20.08
C LYS A 234 38.71 34.25 19.22
N ALA A 235 39.12 33.83 18.02
CA ALA A 235 39.84 34.69 17.08
C ALA A 235 38.98 35.89 16.63
N GLU A 236 37.69 35.70 16.39
CA GLU A 236 36.78 36.79 16.00
C GLU A 236 36.52 37.79 17.14
N THR A 237 36.45 37.33 18.40
CA THR A 237 36.30 38.23 19.56
C THR A 237 37.54 39.07 19.82
N GLU A 238 38.74 38.51 19.64
CA GLU A 238 40.02 39.22 19.77
C GLU A 238 40.15 40.29 18.68
N VAL A 239 39.80 39.98 17.44
CA VAL A 239 39.82 40.94 16.32
C VAL A 239 38.79 42.07 16.50
N LYS A 240 37.61 41.78 17.07
CA LYS A 240 36.62 42.83 17.40
C LYS A 240 37.11 43.76 18.50
N LYS A 241 37.70 43.22 19.58
CA LYS A 241 38.31 44.02 20.64
C LYS A 241 39.45 44.90 20.11
N ALA A 242 40.30 44.37 19.23
CA ALA A 242 41.39 45.14 18.61
C ALA A 242 40.87 46.29 17.72
N LYS A 243 39.79 46.06 16.96
CA LYS A 243 39.16 47.11 16.14
C LYS A 243 38.49 48.20 16.98
N GLU A 244 37.88 47.83 18.11
CA GLU A 244 37.26 48.78 19.01
C GLU A 244 38.31 49.61 19.76
N ALA A 245 39.41 49.01 20.21
CA ALA A 245 40.55 49.71 20.78
C ALA A 245 41.16 50.71 19.78
N LEU A 246 41.30 50.32 18.50
CA LEU A 246 41.78 51.23 17.44
C LEU A 246 40.81 52.41 17.21
N LYS A 247 39.50 52.17 17.29
CA LYS A 247 38.48 53.22 17.16
C LYS A 247 38.51 54.20 18.34
N GLN A 248 38.69 53.69 19.56
CA GLN A 248 38.83 54.52 20.76
C GLN A 248 40.15 55.30 20.76
N ALA A 249 41.25 54.71 20.32
CA ALA A 249 42.53 55.40 20.17
C ALA A 249 42.45 56.53 19.13
N LYS A 250 41.78 56.29 17.99
CA LYS A 250 41.54 57.32 16.97
C LYS A 250 40.58 58.42 17.45
N ALA A 251 39.57 58.07 18.24
CA ALA A 251 38.66 59.05 18.86
C ALA A 251 39.38 59.91 19.91
N ALA A 252 40.24 59.31 20.74
CA ALA A 252 41.06 60.01 21.72
C ALA A 252 42.10 60.93 21.04
N ALA A 253 42.72 60.49 19.95
CA ALA A 253 43.62 61.33 19.16
C ALA A 253 42.87 62.53 18.53
N LYS A 254 41.65 62.31 18.02
CA LYS A 254 40.80 63.37 17.47
C LYS A 254 40.29 64.34 18.54
N ALA A 255 40.01 63.86 19.75
CA ALA A 255 39.64 64.71 20.89
C ALA A 255 40.82 65.55 21.39
N LYS A 256 42.03 64.98 21.47
CA LYS A 256 43.27 65.71 21.80
C LYS A 256 43.62 66.76 20.73
N ALA A 257 43.40 66.47 19.45
CA ALA A 257 43.56 67.45 18.38
C ALA A 257 42.53 68.59 18.46
N LYS A 258 41.30 68.31 18.90
CA LYS A 258 40.24 69.32 19.08
C LYS A 258 40.46 70.21 20.31
N ALA A 259 41.10 69.69 21.36
CA ALA A 259 41.47 70.46 22.55
C ALA A 259 42.65 71.41 22.31
N LYS A 260 43.58 71.08 21.39
CA LYS A 260 44.67 71.98 20.98
C LYS A 260 44.26 73.07 19.96
N GLY A 261 43.04 73.02 19.43
CA GLY A 261 42.49 74.04 18.52
C GLY A 261 41.55 75.05 19.19
N LYS A 262 41.45 75.03 20.53
CA LYS A 262 40.78 76.03 21.35
C LYS A 262 41.73 76.51 22.45
N ALA A 263 42.80 77.18 22.02
CA ALA A 263 43.59 78.13 22.79
C ALA A 263 44.08 79.18 21.79
#